data_AF-A0AAW9BPL0-F1
#
_entry.id   AF-A0AAW9BPL0-F1
#
_cell.length_a   1.000
_cell.length_b   1.000
_cell.length_c   1.000
_cell.angle_alpha   90.00
_cell.angle_beta   90.00
_cell.angle_gamma   90.00
#
_symmetry.space_group_name_H-M   'P 1'
#
loop_
_entity.id
_entity.type
_entity.pdbx_description
1 polymer ?
#
loop_
_entity_poly.entity_id
_entity_poly.type
_entity_poly.pdbx_seq_one_letter_code
_entity_poly.pdbx_strand_id
1 'polypeptide(L)'
;MIIFLLLFSLQTFIFEDLINIPVSVVSSAQSLYQIMAVGVLASVVTVPFNAQINANEDLGIDAVFSVFESLLKLISAFLIILFENQLVALGTLFVSVSWTMLIVKVVYCRIKYEECNLLNFKLDIALFKEMGFTCLRLSIAWSRIFPNGDELEPNEEGLAFYDNIFDELAKHDMQPFVTLSHYEMPYALVENYGGWGDRRVIEFFERYAKTVLERYKDKVKLWLTFNEINMSLHAPFTGVGLPEDATE
;
A
#
# COMPACT_ATOMS: atom_id res chain seq x y z
N MET A 1 5.70 8.10 -9.43
CA MET A 1 5.97 9.36 -10.15
C MET A 1 6.14 10.55 -9.20
N ILE A 2 5.19 10.79 -8.28
CA ILE A 2 5.23 11.92 -7.32
C ILE A 2 6.50 11.93 -6.43
N ILE A 3 6.88 10.77 -5.87
CA ILE A 3 8.09 10.65 -5.02
C ILE A 3 9.36 11.04 -5.78
N PHE A 4 9.48 10.64 -7.05
CA PHE A 4 10.64 10.99 -7.89
C PHE A 4 10.71 12.49 -8.18
N LEU A 5 9.57 13.14 -8.43
CA LEU A 5 9.49 14.60 -8.63
C LEU A 5 9.85 15.38 -7.35
N LEU A 6 9.43 14.88 -6.19
CA LEU A 6 9.79 15.45 -4.89
C LEU A 6 11.29 15.31 -4.60
N LEU A 7 11.88 14.14 -4.88
CA LEU A 7 13.32 13.92 -4.71
C LEU A 7 14.14 14.81 -5.66
N PHE A 8 13.68 15.03 -6.89
CA PHE A 8 14.37 15.88 -7.86
C PHE A 8 14.31 17.36 -7.49
N SER A 9 13.13 17.86 -7.10
CA SER A 9 12.97 19.25 -6.62
C SER A 9 13.75 19.52 -5.34
N LEU A 10 13.82 18.54 -4.43
CA LEU A 10 14.64 18.62 -3.22
C LEU A 10 16.14 18.68 -3.54
N GLN A 11 16.60 17.95 -4.56
CA GLN A 11 17.99 18.03 -5.00
C GLN A 11 18.37 19.45 -5.46
N THR A 12 17.54 20.09 -6.30
CA THR A 12 17.83 21.43 -6.82
C THR A 12 17.96 22.43 -5.67
N PHE A 13 17.01 22.45 -4.74
CA PHE A 13 17.04 23.32 -3.57
C PHE A 13 18.30 23.11 -2.71
N ILE A 14 18.66 21.86 -2.43
CA ILE A 14 19.84 21.56 -1.59
C ILE A 14 21.14 22.01 -2.25
N PHE A 15 21.29 21.77 -3.56
CA PHE A 15 22.55 22.01 -4.27
C PHE A 15 22.71 23.46 -4.76
N GLU A 16 21.64 24.22 -4.92
CA GLU A 16 21.70 25.63 -5.33
C GLU A 16 21.64 26.60 -4.15
N ASP A 17 20.81 26.34 -3.14
CA ASP A 17 20.50 27.33 -2.09
C ASP A 17 21.10 27.00 -0.72
N LEU A 18 21.42 25.73 -0.44
CA LEU A 18 21.76 25.27 0.92
C LEU A 18 23.24 24.90 1.10
N ILE A 19 23.86 24.24 0.12
CA ILE A 19 25.22 23.68 0.23
C ILE A 19 26.12 24.19 -0.88
N ASN A 20 27.27 24.73 -0.52
CA ASN A 20 28.26 25.22 -1.49
C ASN A 20 29.25 24.11 -1.86
N ILE A 21 29.01 23.41 -2.98
CA ILE A 21 29.83 22.29 -3.45
C ILE A 21 30.78 22.76 -4.56
N PRO A 22 32.08 22.41 -4.52
CA PRO A 22 33.02 22.79 -5.58
C PRO A 22 32.58 22.28 -6.95
N VAL A 23 32.70 23.13 -7.98
CA VAL A 23 32.30 22.83 -9.37
C VAL A 23 32.96 21.56 -9.90
N SER A 24 34.17 21.23 -9.44
CA SER A 24 34.90 20.03 -9.83
C SER A 24 34.24 18.71 -9.41
N VAL A 25 33.36 18.71 -8.39
CA VAL A 25 32.73 17.50 -7.84
C VAL A 25 31.21 17.55 -7.83
N VAL A 26 30.60 18.68 -8.23
CA VAL A 26 29.14 18.89 -8.16
C VAL A 26 28.35 17.82 -8.92
N SER A 27 28.80 17.45 -10.13
CA SER A 27 28.14 16.40 -10.93
C SER A 27 28.18 15.02 -10.24
N SER A 28 29.32 14.65 -9.65
CA SER A 28 29.46 13.40 -8.89
C SER A 28 28.59 13.38 -7.64
N ALA A 29 28.48 14.52 -6.95
CA ALA A 29 27.64 14.66 -5.77
C ALA A 29 26.14 14.59 -6.11
N GLN A 30 25.72 15.17 -7.23
CA GLN A 30 24.36 15.07 -7.76
C GLN A 30 24.01 13.61 -8.12
N SER A 31 24.91 12.90 -8.79
CA SER A 31 24.74 11.48 -9.09
C SER A 31 24.65 10.63 -7.83
N LEU A 32 25.51 10.89 -6.84
CA LEU A 32 25.46 10.22 -5.53
C LEU A 32 24.09 10.44 -4.86
N TYR A 33 23.57 11.66 -4.86
CA TYR A 33 22.24 11.96 -4.29
C TYR A 33 21.14 11.11 -4.93
N GLN A 34 21.09 11.07 -6.26
CA GLN A 34 20.09 10.30 -7.00
C GLN A 34 20.21 8.79 -6.71
N ILE A 35 21.43 8.27 -6.68
CA ILE A 35 21.69 6.86 -6.34
C ILE A 35 21.19 6.57 -4.92
N MET A 36 21.56 7.39 -3.94
CA MET A 36 21.16 7.22 -2.54
C MET A 36 19.64 7.34 -2.35
N ALA A 37 18.97 8.20 -3.11
CA ALA A 37 17.51 8.34 -3.08
C ALA A 37 16.81 7.05 -3.51
N VAL A 38 17.34 6.34 -4.52
CA VAL A 38 16.86 4.99 -4.89
C VAL A 38 17.14 3.97 -3.78
N GLY A 39 18.27 4.09 -3.09
CA GLY A 39 18.59 3.27 -1.91
C GLY A 39 17.57 3.39 -0.78
N VAL A 40 17.08 4.60 -0.51
CA VAL A 40 16.06 4.84 0.53
C VAL A 40 14.78 4.03 0.27
N LEU A 41 14.39 3.84 -0.99
CA LEU A 41 13.23 3.02 -1.35
C LEU A 41 13.39 1.58 -0.87
N ALA A 42 14.60 1.01 -0.97
CA ALA A 42 14.86 -0.34 -0.48
C ALA A 42 14.67 -0.42 1.04
N SER A 43 15.15 0.57 1.78
CA SER A 43 14.97 0.63 3.24
C SER A 43 13.49 0.72 3.62
N VAL A 44 12.72 1.59 2.96
CA VAL A 44 11.27 1.75 3.20
C VAL A 44 10.52 0.44 2.94
N VAL A 45 10.81 -0.23 1.83
CA VAL A 45 10.18 -1.52 1.48
C VAL A 45 10.57 -2.64 2.44
N THR A 46 11.74 -2.56 3.08
CA THR A 46 12.20 -3.58 4.05
C THR A 46 11.46 -3.48 5.40
N VAL A 47 10.92 -2.31 5.75
CA VAL A 47 10.33 -2.05 7.09
C VAL A 47 9.27 -3.08 7.50
N PRO A 48 8.26 -3.41 6.67
CA PRO A 48 7.24 -4.39 7.06
C PRO A 48 7.81 -5.78 7.34
N PHE A 49 8.83 -6.20 6.60
CA PHE A 49 9.46 -7.52 6.77
C PHE A 49 10.27 -7.59 8.07
N ASN A 50 11.01 -6.52 8.41
CA ASN A 50 11.69 -6.43 9.71
C ASN A 50 10.67 -6.48 10.87
N ALA A 51 9.55 -5.77 10.73
CA ALA A 51 8.51 -5.78 11.75
C ALA A 51 7.97 -7.20 12.00
N GLN A 52 7.76 -7.98 10.93
CA GLN A 52 7.30 -9.37 11.05
C GLN A 52 8.35 -10.32 11.66
N ILE A 53 9.63 -10.20 11.27
CA ILE A 53 10.72 -10.98 11.86
C ILE A 53 10.81 -10.70 13.38
N ASN A 54 10.73 -9.43 13.76
CA ASN A 54 10.78 -9.01 15.15
C ASN A 54 9.53 -9.42 15.95
N ALA A 55 8.35 -9.38 15.34
CA ALA A 55 7.10 -9.83 15.97
C ALA A 55 7.13 -11.32 16.32
N ASN A 56 7.88 -12.12 15.56
CA ASN A 56 8.11 -13.54 15.82
C ASN A 56 9.30 -13.81 16.75
N GLU A 57 9.80 -12.79 17.44
CA GLU A 57 10.92 -12.85 18.40
C GLU A 57 12.23 -13.44 17.84
N ASP A 58 12.42 -13.44 16.52
CA ASP A 58 13.66 -13.94 15.89
C ASP A 58 14.77 -12.87 15.90
N LEU A 59 15.10 -12.40 17.10
CA LEU A 59 16.11 -11.35 17.29
C LEU A 59 17.53 -11.83 16.92
N GLY A 60 17.75 -13.15 16.96
CA GLY A 60 19.01 -13.76 16.54
C GLY A 60 19.29 -13.56 15.05
N ILE A 61 18.30 -13.81 14.19
CA ILE A 61 18.50 -13.62 12.75
C ILE A 61 18.60 -12.15 12.38
N ASP A 62 17.84 -11.26 13.02
CA ASP A 62 17.95 -9.83 12.73
C ASP A 62 19.33 -9.26 13.13
N ALA A 63 19.90 -9.75 14.24
CA ALA A 63 21.28 -9.45 14.62
C ALA A 63 22.29 -9.93 13.57
N VAL A 64 22.13 -11.17 13.06
CA VAL A 64 22.99 -11.71 11.99
C VAL A 64 22.88 -10.85 10.73
N PHE A 65 21.67 -10.48 10.30
CA PHE A 65 21.48 -9.59 9.16
C PHE A 65 22.15 -8.23 9.35
N SER A 66 22.03 -7.64 10.54
CA SER A 66 22.63 -6.35 10.87
C SER A 66 24.16 -6.38 10.86
N VAL A 67 24.75 -7.45 11.40
CA VAL A 67 26.20 -7.67 11.35
C VAL A 67 26.66 -7.86 9.90
N PHE A 68 25.95 -8.68 9.13
CA PHE A 68 26.30 -8.94 7.73
C PHE A 68 26.21 -7.66 6.87
N GLU A 69 25.15 -6.87 7.02
CA GLU A 69 25.01 -5.57 6.35
C GLU A 69 26.17 -4.63 6.68
N SER A 70 26.55 -4.57 7.96
CA SER A 70 27.65 -3.72 8.44
C SER A 70 29.00 -4.15 7.83
N LEU A 71 29.25 -5.45 7.73
CA LEU A 71 30.45 -6.00 7.09
C LEU A 71 30.50 -5.68 5.60
N LEU A 72 29.37 -5.82 4.88
CA LEU A 72 29.30 -5.47 3.46
C LEU A 72 29.53 -3.98 3.20
N LYS A 73 29.00 -3.10 4.06
CA LYS A 73 29.27 -1.66 3.99
C LYS A 73 30.74 -1.34 4.24
N LEU A 74 31.36 -2.02 5.21
CA LEU A 74 32.79 -1.85 5.49
C LEU A 74 33.65 -2.30 4.29
N ILE A 75 33.36 -3.47 3.70
CA ILE A 75 34.04 -3.94 2.49
C ILE A 75 33.86 -2.94 1.36
N SER A 76 32.64 -2.43 1.16
CA SER A 76 32.34 -1.41 0.15
C SER A 76 33.20 -0.17 0.32
N ALA A 77 33.40 0.31 1.55
CA ALA A 77 34.25 1.46 1.84
C ALA A 77 35.72 1.23 1.47
N PHE A 78 36.24 0.00 1.56
CA PHE A 78 37.59 -0.32 1.09
C PHE A 78 37.67 -0.45 -0.43
N LEU A 79 36.61 -0.94 -1.08
CA LEU A 79 36.58 -1.14 -2.54
C LEU A 79 36.47 0.16 -3.33
N ILE A 80 36.00 1.27 -2.73
CA ILE A 80 35.85 2.54 -3.45
C ILE A 80 37.16 3.03 -4.10
N ILE A 81 38.31 2.67 -3.52
CA ILE A 81 39.64 3.11 -4.01
C ILE A 81 39.97 2.53 -5.39
N LEU A 82 39.28 1.47 -5.81
CA LEU A 82 39.48 0.81 -7.10
C LEU A 82 38.80 1.55 -8.26
N PHE A 83 38.01 2.59 -7.97
CA PHE A 83 37.19 3.30 -8.94
C PHE A 83 37.66 4.74 -9.13
N GLU A 84 37.62 5.23 -10.38
CA GLU A 84 38.00 6.60 -10.71
C GLU A 84 37.11 7.64 -10.02
N ASN A 85 35.80 7.39 -9.98
CA ASN A 85 34.83 8.25 -9.29
C ASN A 85 34.41 7.62 -7.96
N GLN A 86 35.16 7.93 -6.91
CA GLN A 86 34.95 7.37 -5.57
C GLN A 86 33.59 7.75 -4.96
N LEU A 87 33.06 8.94 -5.26
CA LEU A 87 31.75 9.39 -4.77
C LEU A 87 30.61 8.55 -5.36
N VAL A 88 30.63 8.34 -6.68
CA VAL A 88 29.62 7.51 -7.36
C VAL A 88 29.78 6.03 -7.00
N ALA A 89 31.02 5.55 -6.85
CA ALA A 89 31.30 4.19 -6.40
C ALA A 89 30.77 3.93 -4.99
N LEU A 90 30.98 4.87 -4.06
CA LEU A 90 30.45 4.79 -2.69
C LEU A 90 28.92 4.64 -2.70
N GLY A 91 28.24 5.52 -3.43
CA GLY A 91 26.77 5.46 -3.56
C GLY A 91 26.30 4.13 -4.15
N THR A 92 26.87 3.72 -5.28
CA THR A 92 26.48 2.48 -5.97
C THR A 92 26.67 1.25 -5.09
N LEU A 93 27.81 1.13 -4.42
CA LEU A 93 28.11 -0.01 -3.57
C LEU A 93 27.20 -0.05 -2.34
N PHE A 94 27.00 1.08 -1.66
CA PHE A 94 26.12 1.13 -0.47
C PHE A 94 24.68 0.81 -0.83
N VAL A 95 24.17 1.34 -1.94
CA VAL A 95 22.84 1.03 -2.43
C VAL A 95 22.74 -0.44 -2.80
N SER A 96 23.76 -1.01 -3.44
CA SER A 96 23.79 -2.44 -3.77
C SER A 96 23.71 -3.32 -2.51
N VAL A 97 24.36 -2.92 -1.41
CA VAL A 97 24.20 -3.59 -0.10
C VAL A 97 22.77 -3.47 0.40
N SER A 98 22.16 -2.28 0.41
CA SER A 98 20.78 -2.09 0.86
C SER A 98 19.76 -2.93 0.06
N TRP A 99 19.91 -3.00 -1.25
CA TRP A 99 19.05 -3.82 -2.11
C TRP A 99 19.29 -5.32 -1.92
N THR A 100 20.55 -5.73 -1.72
CA THR A 100 20.88 -7.13 -1.40
C THR A 100 20.24 -7.54 -0.08
N MET A 101 20.34 -6.69 0.95
CA MET A 101 19.73 -6.93 2.26
C MET A 101 18.20 -6.96 2.20
N LEU A 102 17.58 -6.06 1.42
CA LEU A 102 16.14 -6.12 1.14
C LEU A 102 15.76 -7.50 0.58
N ILE A 103 16.45 -7.99 -0.45
CA ILE A 103 16.15 -9.28 -1.08
C ILE A 103 16.31 -10.41 -0.06
N VAL A 104 17.43 -10.46 0.66
CA VAL A 104 17.69 -11.49 1.67
C VAL A 104 16.60 -11.50 2.74
N LYS A 105 16.24 -10.34 3.28
CA LYS A 105 15.22 -10.21 4.32
C LYS A 105 13.84 -10.58 3.81
N VAL A 106 13.44 -10.12 2.63
CA VAL A 106 12.15 -10.46 2.00
C VAL A 106 12.05 -11.95 1.74
N VAL A 107 13.07 -12.55 1.14
CA VAL A 107 13.10 -13.99 0.83
C VAL A 107 13.06 -14.81 2.11
N TYR A 108 13.88 -14.47 3.10
CA TYR A 108 13.87 -15.13 4.40
C TYR A 108 12.49 -15.07 5.07
N CYS A 109 11.91 -13.86 5.16
CA CYS A 109 10.62 -13.62 5.77
C CYS A 109 9.54 -14.45 5.07
N ARG A 110 9.48 -14.45 3.74
CA ARG A 110 8.48 -15.19 2.95
C ARG A 110 8.63 -16.72 3.00
N ILE A 111 9.85 -17.22 3.17
CA ILE A 111 10.08 -18.67 3.31
C ILE A 111 9.66 -19.14 4.71
N LYS A 112 9.86 -18.31 5.73
CA LYS A 112 9.69 -18.72 7.13
C LYS A 112 8.33 -18.37 7.71
N TYR A 113 7.74 -17.25 7.31
CA TYR A 113 6.52 -16.69 7.89
C TYR A 113 5.48 -16.44 6.79
N GLU A 114 4.30 -17.04 6.93
CA GLU A 114 3.22 -16.87 5.96
C GLU A 114 2.68 -15.43 5.96
N GLU A 115 2.80 -14.73 7.09
CA GLU A 115 2.43 -13.33 7.33
C GLU A 115 3.24 -12.35 6.46
N CYS A 116 4.42 -12.75 5.98
CA CYS A 116 5.24 -11.93 5.09
C CYS A 116 4.74 -11.95 3.63
N ASN A 117 3.76 -12.79 3.32
CA ASN A 117 3.01 -12.68 2.07
C ASN A 117 1.94 -11.59 2.26
N LEU A 118 2.33 -10.35 1.98
CA LEU A 118 1.40 -9.20 1.93
C LEU A 118 0.15 -9.60 1.12
N LEU A 119 -1.01 -9.55 1.77
CA LEU A 119 -2.36 -9.86 1.27
C LEU A 119 -2.78 -11.34 1.32
N ASN A 120 -2.65 -12.01 2.46
CA ASN A 120 -3.28 -13.31 2.69
C ASN A 120 -4.48 -13.23 3.65
N PHE A 121 -5.64 -12.82 3.12
CA PHE A 121 -6.88 -12.74 3.91
C PHE A 121 -7.27 -14.08 4.57
N LYS A 122 -6.80 -15.23 4.07
CA LYS A 122 -7.08 -16.54 4.68
C LYS A 122 -6.36 -16.69 6.02
N LEU A 123 -5.12 -16.22 6.10
CA LEU A 123 -4.35 -16.22 7.34
C LEU A 123 -4.99 -15.27 8.36
N ASP A 124 -5.37 -14.07 7.92
CA ASP A 124 -6.05 -13.10 8.79
C ASP A 124 -7.35 -13.68 9.39
N ILE A 125 -8.16 -14.33 8.55
CA ILE A 125 -9.40 -15.00 9.01
C ILE A 125 -9.10 -16.14 9.99
N ALA A 126 -8.09 -16.96 9.72
CA ALA A 126 -7.70 -18.05 10.62
C ALA A 126 -7.25 -17.50 12.00
N LEU A 127 -6.47 -16.42 12.01
CA LEU A 127 -6.05 -15.75 13.24
C LEU A 127 -7.24 -15.12 13.98
N PHE A 128 -8.19 -14.50 13.27
CA PHE A 128 -9.42 -14.01 13.90
C PHE A 128 -10.22 -15.14 14.57
N LYS A 129 -10.30 -16.30 13.92
CA LYS A 129 -10.95 -17.46 14.49
C LYS A 129 -10.22 -17.98 15.73
N GLU A 130 -8.89 -18.04 15.69
CA GLU A 130 -8.06 -18.44 16.83
C GLU A 130 -8.28 -17.53 18.04
N MET A 131 -8.45 -16.22 17.82
CA MET A 131 -8.79 -15.25 18.86
C MET A 131 -10.24 -15.36 19.37
N GLY A 132 -11.06 -16.23 18.80
CA GLY A 132 -12.46 -16.46 19.22
C GLY A 132 -13.47 -15.48 18.62
N PHE A 133 -13.11 -14.72 17.59
CA PHE A 133 -14.07 -13.86 16.90
C PHE A 133 -15.06 -14.71 16.08
N THR A 134 -16.33 -14.31 16.10
CA THR A 134 -17.43 -14.98 15.39
C THR A 134 -17.96 -14.18 14.21
N CYS A 135 -17.55 -12.92 14.07
CA CYS A 135 -17.98 -12.03 13.02
C CYS A 135 -16.84 -11.13 12.58
N LEU A 136 -16.72 -10.89 11.27
CA LEU A 136 -15.79 -9.94 10.69
C LEU A 136 -16.58 -8.87 9.92
N ARG A 137 -16.44 -7.61 10.34
CA ARG A 137 -16.98 -6.47 9.59
C ARG A 137 -15.98 -6.03 8.53
N LEU A 138 -16.40 -5.95 7.27
CA LEU A 138 -15.59 -5.49 6.15
C LEU A 138 -16.43 -4.69 5.15
N SER A 139 -15.81 -3.94 4.25
CA SER A 139 -16.50 -3.28 3.14
C SER A 139 -16.23 -3.95 1.80
N ILE A 140 -17.20 -3.83 0.90
CA ILE A 140 -17.00 -4.10 -0.52
C ILE A 140 -16.60 -2.77 -1.16
N ALA A 141 -15.45 -2.75 -1.83
CA ALA A 141 -15.01 -1.59 -2.56
C ALA A 141 -15.83 -1.49 -3.84
N TRP A 142 -16.65 -0.44 -3.96
CA TRP A 142 -17.50 -0.22 -5.13
C TRP A 142 -16.69 -0.23 -6.42
N SER A 143 -15.54 0.47 -6.45
CA SER A 143 -14.63 0.51 -7.60
C SER A 143 -14.00 -0.84 -7.97
N ARG A 144 -14.02 -1.84 -7.09
CA ARG A 144 -13.58 -3.20 -7.46
C ARG A 144 -14.63 -3.91 -8.31
N ILE A 145 -15.90 -3.62 -8.07
CA ILE A 145 -17.05 -4.22 -8.77
C ILE A 145 -17.42 -3.40 -10.01
N PHE A 146 -17.41 -2.07 -9.91
CA PHE A 146 -17.66 -1.13 -11.01
C PHE A 146 -16.51 -0.10 -11.05
N PRO A 147 -15.44 -0.35 -11.82
CA PRO A 147 -14.22 0.47 -11.81
C PRO A 147 -14.45 1.97 -11.96
N ASN A 148 -15.34 2.38 -12.84
CA ASN A 148 -15.74 3.78 -13.03
C ASN A 148 -17.04 4.11 -12.29
N GLY A 149 -17.79 3.11 -11.87
CA GLY A 149 -19.00 3.23 -11.05
C GLY A 149 -20.28 3.32 -11.87
N ASP A 150 -20.19 3.72 -13.13
CA ASP A 150 -21.31 3.92 -14.04
C ASP A 150 -21.48 2.78 -15.06
N GLU A 151 -20.61 1.76 -15.03
CA GLU A 151 -20.76 0.60 -15.92
C GLU A 151 -22.10 -0.13 -15.69
N LEU A 152 -22.58 -0.80 -16.75
CA LEU A 152 -23.81 -1.57 -16.69
C LEU A 152 -23.60 -2.98 -16.15
N GLU A 153 -22.42 -3.55 -16.39
CA GLU A 153 -22.06 -4.91 -15.99
C GLU A 153 -20.92 -4.86 -14.97
N PRO A 154 -20.96 -5.71 -13.93
CA PRO A 154 -19.91 -5.75 -12.92
C PRO A 154 -18.64 -6.45 -13.43
N ASN A 155 -17.53 -6.12 -12.80
CA ASN A 155 -16.27 -6.84 -12.91
C ASN A 155 -16.35 -8.18 -12.16
N GLU A 156 -16.43 -9.29 -12.89
CA GLU A 156 -16.52 -10.64 -12.31
C GLU A 156 -15.29 -11.00 -11.46
N GLU A 157 -14.08 -10.55 -11.82
CA GLU A 157 -12.90 -10.81 -10.98
C GLU A 157 -13.03 -10.13 -9.60
N GLY A 158 -13.65 -8.95 -9.57
CA GLY A 158 -13.98 -8.25 -8.34
C GLY A 158 -15.00 -9.00 -7.50
N LEU A 159 -16.03 -9.57 -8.12
CA LEU A 159 -17.03 -10.38 -7.43
C LEU A 159 -16.44 -11.69 -6.88
N ALA A 160 -15.64 -12.38 -7.70
CA ALA A 160 -14.97 -13.62 -7.33
C ALA A 160 -13.99 -13.42 -6.15
N PHE A 161 -13.36 -12.26 -6.04
CA PHE A 161 -12.51 -11.92 -4.90
C PHE A 161 -13.29 -11.98 -3.57
N TYR A 162 -14.47 -11.35 -3.50
CA TYR A 162 -15.29 -11.38 -2.28
C TYR A 162 -15.96 -12.74 -2.06
N ASP A 163 -16.27 -13.49 -3.12
CA ASP A 163 -16.69 -14.89 -2.98
C ASP A 163 -15.66 -15.69 -2.19
N ASN A 164 -14.38 -15.57 -2.54
CA ASN A 164 -13.30 -16.27 -1.84
C ASN A 164 -13.18 -15.85 -0.38
N ILE A 165 -13.39 -14.56 -0.05
CA ILE A 165 -13.38 -14.08 1.34
C ILE A 165 -14.53 -14.69 2.13
N PHE A 166 -15.76 -14.63 1.58
CA PHE A 166 -16.94 -15.14 2.27
C PHE A 166 -16.93 -16.66 2.40
N ASP A 167 -16.41 -17.37 1.40
CA ASP A 167 -16.23 -18.82 1.47
C ASP A 167 -15.17 -19.20 2.51
N GLU A 168 -14.11 -18.40 2.65
CA GLU A 168 -13.11 -18.61 3.70
C GLU A 168 -13.70 -18.35 5.09
N LEU A 169 -14.42 -17.24 5.30
CA LEU A 169 -15.11 -16.96 6.56
C LEU A 169 -16.07 -18.11 6.94
N ALA A 170 -16.80 -18.66 5.97
CA ALA A 170 -17.70 -19.78 6.19
C ALA A 170 -16.98 -21.05 6.66
N LYS A 171 -15.77 -21.35 6.16
CA LYS A 171 -14.96 -22.49 6.63
C LYS A 171 -14.57 -22.37 8.11
N HIS A 172 -14.49 -21.14 8.62
CA HIS A 172 -14.12 -20.85 10.01
C HIS A 172 -15.35 -20.57 10.89
N ASP A 173 -16.56 -20.83 10.41
CA ASP A 173 -17.82 -20.51 11.09
C ASP A 173 -17.93 -19.03 11.51
N MET A 174 -17.35 -18.12 10.71
CA MET A 174 -17.39 -16.68 10.95
C MET A 174 -18.44 -16.01 10.05
N GLN A 175 -19.20 -15.07 10.63
CA GLN A 175 -20.22 -14.31 9.90
C GLN A 175 -19.63 -13.04 9.28
N PRO A 176 -19.82 -12.79 7.98
CA PRO A 176 -19.50 -11.50 7.40
C PRO A 176 -20.55 -10.43 7.80
N PHE A 177 -20.08 -9.25 8.21
CA PHE A 177 -20.89 -8.04 8.31
C PHE A 177 -20.40 -7.04 7.26
N VAL A 178 -21.15 -6.90 6.17
CA VAL A 178 -20.70 -6.15 5.00
C VAL A 178 -21.21 -4.71 5.03
N THR A 179 -20.31 -3.76 4.80
CA THR A 179 -20.62 -2.36 4.53
C THR A 179 -20.51 -2.07 3.03
N LEU A 180 -21.52 -1.43 2.42
CA LEU A 180 -21.53 -1.17 0.97
C LEU A 180 -20.71 0.05 0.57
N SER A 181 -20.70 1.10 1.40
CA SER A 181 -19.95 2.34 1.17
C SER A 181 -19.23 2.79 2.45
N HIS A 182 -17.93 2.99 2.34
CA HIS A 182 -16.98 3.33 3.39
C HIS A 182 -15.91 4.31 2.85
N TYR A 183 -16.37 5.45 2.32
CA TYR A 183 -15.54 6.55 1.80
C TYR A 183 -14.78 6.24 0.50
N GLU A 184 -15.00 5.09 -0.11
CA GLU A 184 -14.25 4.57 -1.27
C GLU A 184 -15.06 4.55 -2.58
N MET A 185 -15.87 5.58 -2.83
CA MET A 185 -16.60 5.68 -4.10
C MET A 185 -15.65 5.75 -5.31
N PRO A 186 -16.04 5.23 -6.48
CA PRO A 186 -15.23 5.33 -7.68
C PRO A 186 -14.93 6.79 -8.01
N TYR A 187 -13.65 7.13 -8.15
CA TYR A 187 -13.22 8.51 -8.37
C TYR A 187 -13.75 9.08 -9.71
N ALA A 188 -13.95 8.22 -10.71
CA ALA A 188 -14.58 8.61 -11.98
C ALA A 188 -15.99 9.18 -11.78
N LEU A 189 -16.73 8.77 -10.74
CA LEU A 189 -18.03 9.36 -10.43
C LEU A 189 -17.90 10.80 -9.91
N VAL A 190 -16.81 11.11 -9.21
CA VAL A 190 -16.49 12.47 -8.79
C VAL A 190 -16.13 13.33 -10.00
N GLU A 191 -15.26 12.84 -10.88
CA GLU A 191 -14.80 13.60 -12.05
C GLU A 191 -15.91 13.84 -13.09
N ASN A 192 -16.72 12.82 -13.38
CA ASN A 192 -17.70 12.89 -14.45
C ASN A 192 -19.07 13.41 -14.02
N TYR A 193 -19.39 13.30 -12.72
CA TYR A 193 -20.71 13.60 -12.19
C TYR A 193 -20.69 14.46 -10.91
N GLY A 194 -19.54 14.88 -10.38
CA GLY A 194 -19.50 15.65 -9.12
C GLY A 194 -19.88 14.82 -7.89
N GLY A 195 -19.76 13.50 -7.99
CA GLY A 195 -19.97 12.57 -6.88
C GLY A 195 -21.43 12.54 -6.40
N TRP A 196 -21.63 12.44 -5.08
CA TRP A 196 -22.98 12.36 -4.51
C TRP A 196 -23.83 13.63 -4.68
N GLY A 197 -23.27 14.71 -5.26
CA GLY A 197 -24.02 15.90 -5.65
C GLY A 197 -24.94 15.67 -6.86
N ASP A 198 -24.70 14.64 -7.67
CA ASP A 198 -25.52 14.34 -8.84
C ASP A 198 -26.47 13.16 -8.59
N ARG A 199 -27.75 13.39 -8.89
CA ARG A 199 -28.82 12.40 -8.68
C ARG A 199 -28.63 11.11 -9.46
N ARG A 200 -27.88 11.11 -10.56
CA ARG A 200 -27.56 9.88 -11.33
C ARG A 200 -26.72 8.90 -10.52
N VAL A 201 -25.92 9.38 -9.56
CA VAL A 201 -25.12 8.53 -8.67
C VAL A 201 -25.99 7.62 -7.80
N ILE A 202 -27.24 8.02 -7.53
CA ILE A 202 -28.22 7.16 -6.84
C ILE A 202 -28.47 5.89 -7.66
N GLU A 203 -28.68 6.01 -8.98
CA GLU A 203 -28.92 4.87 -9.87
C GLU A 203 -27.68 3.96 -9.95
N PHE A 204 -26.49 4.57 -10.04
CA PHE A 204 -25.23 3.83 -10.07
C PHE A 204 -25.01 3.03 -8.79
N PHE A 205 -25.27 3.65 -7.64
CA PHE A 205 -25.17 2.98 -6.35
C PHE A 205 -26.23 1.89 -6.18
N GLU A 206 -27.46 2.12 -6.63
CA GLU A 206 -28.53 1.10 -6.60
C GLU A 206 -28.12 -0.13 -7.43
N ARG A 207 -27.57 0.07 -8.63
CA ARG A 207 -27.06 -1.02 -9.47
C ARG A 207 -25.99 -1.81 -8.75
N TYR A 208 -24.99 -1.13 -8.20
CA TYR A 208 -23.92 -1.74 -7.42
C TYR A 208 -24.47 -2.53 -6.22
N ALA A 209 -25.32 -1.90 -5.40
CA ALA A 209 -25.92 -2.51 -4.23
C ALA A 209 -26.74 -3.75 -4.61
N LYS A 210 -27.56 -3.66 -5.66
CA LYS A 210 -28.35 -4.78 -6.15
C LYS A 210 -27.47 -5.93 -6.60
N THR A 211 -26.43 -5.68 -7.40
CA THR A 211 -25.48 -6.71 -7.85
C THR A 211 -24.86 -7.47 -6.68
N VAL A 212 -24.33 -6.77 -5.67
CA VAL A 212 -23.64 -7.44 -4.55
C VAL A 212 -24.62 -8.10 -3.58
N LEU A 213 -25.78 -7.49 -3.34
CA LEU A 213 -26.84 -8.09 -2.53
C LEU A 213 -27.36 -9.38 -3.18
N GLU A 214 -27.62 -9.38 -4.49
CA GLU A 214 -28.08 -10.57 -5.21
C GLU A 214 -27.01 -11.67 -5.25
N ARG A 215 -25.74 -11.31 -5.49
CA ARG A 215 -24.62 -12.26 -5.51
C ARG A 215 -24.38 -12.91 -4.15
N TYR A 216 -24.43 -12.15 -3.07
CA TYR A 216 -23.98 -12.60 -1.74
C TYR A 216 -25.12 -12.84 -0.73
N LYS A 217 -26.40 -12.75 -1.11
CA LYS A 217 -27.57 -12.96 -0.24
C LYS A 217 -27.52 -14.24 0.61
N ASP A 218 -26.93 -15.31 0.08
CA ASP A 218 -26.86 -16.59 0.75
C ASP A 218 -25.69 -16.67 1.74
N LYS A 219 -24.62 -15.90 1.49
CA LYS A 219 -23.38 -15.86 2.27
C LYS A 219 -23.37 -14.77 3.35
N VAL A 220 -24.06 -13.65 3.13
CA VAL A 220 -24.03 -12.46 4.01
C VAL A 220 -25.41 -12.14 4.55
N LYS A 221 -25.53 -12.04 5.88
CA LYS A 221 -26.79 -11.75 6.57
C LYS A 221 -26.85 -10.36 7.20
N LEU A 222 -25.69 -9.77 7.51
CA LEU A 222 -25.59 -8.45 8.12
C LEU A 222 -25.07 -7.45 7.09
N TRP A 223 -25.86 -6.42 6.83
CA TRP A 223 -25.57 -5.39 5.84
C TRP A 223 -25.68 -4.00 6.45
N LEU A 224 -24.73 -3.13 6.09
CA LEU A 224 -24.74 -1.71 6.36
C LEU A 224 -24.59 -0.98 5.04
N THR A 225 -25.43 0.01 4.76
CA THR A 225 -25.36 0.77 3.51
C THR A 225 -24.17 1.73 3.52
N PHE A 226 -24.14 2.66 4.46
CA PHE A 226 -23.08 3.67 4.58
C PHE A 226 -22.41 3.60 5.96
N ASN A 227 -21.08 3.57 5.98
CA ASN A 227 -20.31 3.87 7.17
C ASN A 227 -20.40 5.37 7.46
N GLU A 228 -20.78 5.74 8.69
CA GLU A 228 -20.60 7.11 9.23
C GLU A 228 -20.98 8.22 8.23
N ILE A 229 -22.21 8.15 7.72
CA ILE A 229 -22.72 9.08 6.70
C ILE A 229 -22.61 10.56 7.12
N ASN A 230 -22.52 10.83 8.42
CA ASN A 230 -22.25 12.16 8.99
C ASN A 230 -20.89 12.73 8.58
N MET A 231 -19.93 11.93 8.10
CA MET A 231 -18.67 12.44 7.58
C MET A 231 -18.84 13.30 6.32
N SER A 232 -20.00 13.22 5.65
CA SER A 232 -20.38 14.21 4.62
C SER A 232 -20.34 15.66 5.13
N LEU A 233 -20.54 15.89 6.43
CA LEU A 233 -20.50 17.23 7.04
C LEU A 233 -19.09 17.65 7.47
N HIS A 234 -18.21 16.69 7.75
CA HIS A 234 -16.87 16.95 8.31
C HIS A 234 -15.76 16.89 7.27
N ALA A 235 -15.90 16.02 6.28
CA ALA A 235 -14.99 15.86 5.18
C ALA A 235 -15.79 15.48 3.91
N PRO A 236 -16.50 16.44 3.28
CA PRO A 236 -17.42 16.17 2.18
C PRO A 236 -16.78 15.43 1.00
N PHE A 237 -15.56 15.83 0.63
CA PHE A 237 -14.84 15.21 -0.48
C PHE A 237 -14.45 13.76 -0.19
N THR A 238 -13.87 13.46 0.96
CA THR A 238 -13.46 12.08 1.28
C THR A 238 -14.65 11.22 1.68
N GLY A 239 -15.62 11.77 2.39
CA GLY A 239 -16.78 11.03 2.90
C GLY A 239 -17.77 10.68 1.79
N VAL A 240 -18.05 11.61 0.88
CA VAL A 240 -19.10 11.49 -0.15
C VAL A 240 -18.69 12.09 -1.51
N GLY A 241 -17.39 12.23 -1.79
CA GLY A 241 -16.92 12.66 -3.11
C GLY A 241 -17.46 14.01 -3.57
N LEU A 242 -17.86 14.89 -2.66
CA LEU A 242 -18.35 16.23 -3.00
C LEU A 242 -17.16 17.19 -3.20
N PRO A 243 -16.97 17.73 -4.41
CA PRO A 243 -15.97 18.78 -4.65
C PRO A 243 -16.23 20.04 -3.82
N GLU A 244 -15.20 20.84 -3.57
CA GLU A 244 -15.32 22.09 -2.79
C GLU A 244 -16.23 23.13 -3.46
N ASP A 245 -16.34 23.09 -4.78
CA ASP A 245 -17.17 23.95 -5.61
C ASP A 245 -18.58 23.39 -5.89
N ALA A 246 -18.95 22.28 -5.24
CA ALA A 246 -20.28 21.69 -5.37
C ALA A 246 -21.37 22.67 -4.90
N THR A 247 -22.36 22.91 -5.76
CA THR A 247 -23.55 23.71 -5.45
C THR A 247 -24.77 22.82 -5.21
N GLU A 248 -25.77 23.33 -4.49
CA GLU A 248 -27.06 22.65 -4.24
C GLU A 248 -27.82 22.22 -5.52
#